data_AF-A0A3N5TK49-F1
#
_entry.id   AF-A0A3N5TK49-F1
#
_cell.length_a   1.000
_cell.length_b   1.000
_cell.length_c   1.000
_cell.angle_alpha   90.00
_cell.angle_beta   90.00
_cell.angle_gamma   90.00
#
_symmetry.space_group_name_H-M   'P 1'
#
loop_
_entity.id
_entity.type
_entity.pdbx_description
1 polymer ?
#
loop_
_entity_poly.entity_id
_entity_poly.type
_entity_poly.pdbx_seq_one_letter_code
_entity_poly.pdbx_strand_id
1 'polypeptide(L)'
;VKDGDDVVILTDILGDEDHSGDMDFKVAGTREGITALQMDIKILELSKDIMEKALEQARTGRLVILDKMLEAISHPREKISPHAPAITTIKINPDKIRDIIGPGGKIIRSIQSETNTRIEIDDSGVVKIAAMSKEDGQAALALISNITMEPEIGAIYEGTVVKIMDFGAFVQIMPGTDGLVHISQLSNHRVTRVSDVVKEGDVIKVKVLEISKDGKIRLSHKAVLEEANVPA
;
A
#
# COMPACT_ATOMS: atom_id res chain seq x y z
N VAL A 1 -9.63 -47.50 11.63
CA VAL A 1 -10.49 -48.57 12.17
C VAL A 1 -9.59 -49.61 12.81
N LYS A 2 -9.89 -50.05 14.02
CA LYS A 2 -9.14 -51.06 14.78
C LYS A 2 -10.09 -52.18 15.21
N ASP A 3 -9.77 -53.42 14.83
CA ASP A 3 -10.47 -54.62 15.28
C ASP A 3 -9.46 -55.56 15.97
N GLY A 4 -9.50 -55.63 17.30
CA GLY A 4 -8.47 -56.31 18.09
C GLY A 4 -7.08 -55.71 17.88
N ASP A 5 -6.16 -56.50 17.31
CA ASP A 5 -4.80 -56.08 16.96
C ASP A 5 -4.68 -55.54 15.51
N ASP A 6 -5.70 -55.75 14.69
CA ASP A 6 -5.69 -55.33 13.29
C ASP A 6 -6.09 -53.86 13.16
N VAL A 7 -5.27 -53.09 12.44
CA VAL A 7 -5.47 -51.65 12.22
C VAL A 7 -5.50 -51.36 10.74
N VAL A 8 -6.57 -50.73 10.28
CA VAL A 8 -6.75 -50.26 8.91
C VAL A 8 -6.83 -48.74 8.90
N ILE A 9 -5.97 -48.14 8.05
CA ILE A 9 -5.92 -46.70 7.81
C ILE A 9 -6.63 -46.43 6.49
N LEU A 10 -7.71 -45.66 6.55
CA LEU A 10 -8.51 -45.27 5.39
C LEU A 10 -8.04 -43.89 4.87
N THR A 11 -8.24 -43.63 3.58
CA THR A 11 -7.90 -42.36 2.92
C THR A 11 -9.13 -41.82 2.23
N ASP A 12 -9.34 -40.50 2.36
CA ASP A 12 -10.50 -39.80 1.80
C ASP A 12 -11.83 -40.43 2.24
N ILE A 13 -12.00 -40.51 3.56
CA ILE A 13 -13.12 -41.21 4.18
C ILE A 13 -14.47 -40.56 3.85
N LEU A 14 -15.48 -41.40 3.69
CA LEU A 14 -16.88 -41.00 3.58
C LEU A 14 -17.49 -40.76 4.97
N GLY A 15 -18.68 -40.14 5.00
CA GLY A 15 -19.40 -39.89 6.26
C GLY A 15 -19.72 -41.16 7.06
N ASP A 16 -20.06 -42.26 6.39
CA ASP A 16 -20.36 -43.54 7.05
C ASP A 16 -19.09 -44.19 7.64
N GLU A 17 -17.94 -43.98 6.99
CA GLU A 17 -16.63 -44.46 7.45
C GLU A 17 -16.10 -43.63 8.64
N ASP A 18 -16.39 -42.33 8.66
CA ASP A 18 -16.13 -41.44 9.80
C ASP A 18 -16.98 -41.83 11.02
N HIS A 19 -18.28 -42.08 10.81
CA HIS A 19 -19.19 -42.51 11.87
C HIS A 19 -18.74 -43.82 12.52
N SER A 20 -18.32 -44.78 11.69
CA SER A 20 -17.92 -46.12 12.12
C SER A 20 -16.44 -46.22 12.52
N GLY A 21 -15.66 -45.15 12.32
CA GLY A 21 -14.23 -45.12 12.58
C GLY A 21 -13.88 -44.78 14.01
N ASP A 22 -12.85 -45.44 14.54
CA ASP A 22 -12.30 -45.22 15.89
C ASP A 22 -11.53 -43.90 16.06
N MET A 23 -11.15 -43.29 14.95
CA MET A 23 -10.40 -42.05 14.89
C MET A 23 -10.61 -41.42 13.53
N ASP A 24 -10.84 -40.11 13.52
CA ASP A 24 -10.80 -39.30 12.32
C ASP A 24 -9.77 -38.17 12.47
N PHE A 25 -9.07 -37.88 11.39
CA PHE A 25 -8.14 -36.78 11.37
C PHE A 25 -8.08 -36.14 10.00
N LYS A 26 -7.82 -34.85 10.00
CA LYS A 26 -7.80 -34.00 8.82
C LYS A 26 -6.41 -33.39 8.74
N VAL A 27 -5.72 -33.62 7.63
CA VAL A 27 -4.36 -33.11 7.38
C VAL A 27 -4.38 -32.18 6.19
N ALA A 28 -4.08 -30.90 6.42
CA ALA A 28 -3.90 -29.90 5.37
C ALA A 28 -2.44 -29.45 5.31
N GLY A 29 -1.96 -29.09 4.11
CA GLY A 29 -0.56 -28.73 3.95
C GLY A 29 -0.16 -28.45 2.51
N THR A 30 1.08 -28.01 2.37
CA THR A 30 1.77 -27.88 1.09
C THR A 30 2.59 -29.14 0.80
N ARG A 31 3.41 -29.10 -0.26
CA ARG A 31 4.41 -30.14 -0.51
C ARG A 31 5.53 -30.14 0.54
N GLU A 32 5.82 -28.99 1.13
CA GLU A 32 6.93 -28.80 2.07
C GLU A 32 6.56 -29.22 3.48
N GLY A 33 5.26 -29.19 3.84
CA GLY A 33 4.86 -29.52 5.19
C GLY A 33 3.35 -29.42 5.44
N ILE A 34 2.99 -29.73 6.67
CA ILE A 34 1.62 -29.62 7.20
C ILE A 34 1.38 -28.18 7.63
N THR A 35 0.27 -27.59 7.21
CA THR A 35 -0.18 -26.26 7.63
C THR A 35 -1.26 -26.35 8.70
N ALA A 36 -2.05 -27.43 8.72
CA ALA A 36 -3.02 -27.71 9.77
C ALA A 36 -3.20 -29.21 9.97
N LEU A 37 -3.37 -29.60 11.23
CA LEU A 37 -3.69 -30.96 11.65
C LEU A 37 -4.82 -30.88 12.68
N GLN A 38 -5.93 -31.54 12.38
CA GLN A 38 -7.03 -31.74 13.32
C GLN A 38 -7.20 -33.24 13.55
N MET A 39 -7.34 -33.66 14.80
CA MET A 39 -7.50 -35.06 15.18
C MET A 39 -8.63 -35.18 16.18
N ASP A 40 -9.53 -36.12 15.96
CA ASP A 40 -10.56 -36.54 16.89
C ASP A 40 -10.43 -38.04 17.13
N ILE A 41 -10.22 -38.42 18.39
CA ILE A 41 -9.87 -39.78 18.79
C ILE A 41 -11.02 -40.29 19.65
N LYS A 42 -11.67 -41.36 19.20
CA LYS A 42 -12.83 -41.97 19.87
C LYS A 42 -12.43 -43.17 20.75
N ILE A 43 -11.15 -43.55 20.71
CA ILE A 43 -10.56 -44.67 21.48
C ILE A 43 -9.48 -44.20 22.46
N LEU A 44 -9.17 -45.04 23.46
CA LEU A 44 -8.29 -44.68 24.58
C LEU A 44 -6.82 -44.54 24.18
N GLU A 45 -6.32 -45.33 23.22
CA GLU A 45 -4.89 -45.38 22.90
C GLU A 45 -4.63 -45.57 21.41
N LEU A 46 -3.76 -44.72 20.86
CA LEU A 46 -3.19 -44.84 19.52
C LEU A 46 -1.67 -44.88 19.63
N SER A 47 -1.02 -45.90 19.05
CA SER A 47 0.44 -45.98 19.09
C SER A 47 1.07 -44.94 18.16
N LYS A 48 2.29 -44.49 18.51
CA LYS A 48 3.09 -43.59 17.67
C LYS A 48 3.30 -44.17 16.26
N ASP A 49 3.53 -45.48 16.16
CA ASP A 49 3.78 -46.16 14.90
C ASP A 49 2.55 -46.13 13.97
N ILE A 50 1.33 -46.24 14.54
CA ILE A 50 0.08 -46.11 13.77
C ILE A 50 -0.07 -44.67 13.29
N MET A 51 0.22 -43.68 14.14
CA MET A 51 0.13 -42.27 13.78
C MET A 51 1.11 -41.89 12.67
N GLU A 52 2.35 -42.42 12.72
CA GLU A 52 3.37 -42.18 11.69
C GLU A 52 2.95 -42.76 10.34
N LYS A 53 2.44 -44.00 10.32
CA LYS A 53 1.87 -44.62 9.11
C LYS A 53 0.69 -43.83 8.56
N ALA A 54 -0.20 -43.38 9.45
CA ALA A 54 -1.39 -42.62 9.07
C ALA A 54 -1.03 -41.26 8.46
N LEU A 55 -0.05 -40.56 9.05
CA LEU A 55 0.44 -39.29 8.51
C LEU A 55 1.18 -39.46 7.19
N GLU A 56 1.94 -40.55 7.00
CA GLU A 56 2.61 -40.83 5.72
C GLU A 56 1.60 -41.18 4.61
N GLN A 57 0.57 -41.98 4.93
CA GLN A 57 -0.53 -42.26 4.00
C GLN A 57 -1.29 -40.98 3.66
N ALA A 58 -1.59 -40.13 4.65
CA ALA A 58 -2.20 -38.83 4.44
C ALA A 58 -1.32 -37.87 3.63
N ARG A 59 0.01 -37.90 3.82
CA ARG A 59 0.97 -37.13 3.00
C ARG A 59 0.88 -37.56 1.53
N THR A 60 0.88 -38.86 1.27
CA THR A 60 0.79 -39.40 -0.08
C THR A 60 -0.53 -38.99 -0.75
N GLY A 61 -1.67 -39.17 -0.06
CA GLY A 61 -2.97 -38.73 -0.56
C GLY A 61 -3.03 -37.22 -0.81
N ARG A 62 -2.52 -36.40 0.11
CA ARG A 62 -2.46 -34.94 -0.03
C ARG A 62 -1.66 -34.52 -1.27
N LEU A 63 -0.53 -35.17 -1.55
CA LEU A 63 0.29 -34.85 -2.72
C LEU A 63 -0.44 -35.17 -4.04
N VAL A 64 -1.17 -36.29 -4.10
CA VAL A 64 -2.00 -36.65 -5.27
C VAL A 64 -3.08 -35.59 -5.52
N ILE A 65 -3.76 -35.14 -4.46
CA ILE A 65 -4.78 -34.08 -4.57
C ILE A 65 -4.14 -32.76 -5.03
N LEU A 66 -2.99 -32.39 -4.47
CA LEU A 66 -2.26 -31.19 -4.86
C LEU A 66 -1.81 -31.24 -6.32
N ASP A 67 -1.31 -32.39 -6.81
CA ASP A 67 -0.95 -32.58 -8.22
C ASP A 67 -2.16 -32.30 -9.13
N LYS A 68 -3.33 -32.84 -8.78
CA LYS A 68 -4.58 -32.62 -9.53
C LYS A 68 -5.08 -31.18 -9.46
N MET A 69 -4.92 -30.49 -8.32
CA MET A 69 -5.23 -29.07 -8.21
C MET A 69 -4.32 -28.21 -9.11
N LEU A 70 -3.02 -28.56 -9.17
CA LEU A 70 -2.03 -27.83 -9.97
C LEU A 70 -2.22 -28.02 -11.48
N GLU A 71 -2.81 -29.14 -11.92
CA GLU A 71 -3.26 -29.32 -13.31
C GLU A 71 -4.31 -28.27 -13.71
N ALA A 72 -5.14 -27.81 -12.77
CA ALA A 72 -6.15 -26.78 -13.02
C ALA A 72 -5.62 -25.35 -12.83
N ILE A 73 -4.82 -25.11 -11.79
CA ILE A 73 -4.20 -23.81 -11.51
C ILE A 73 -2.87 -23.98 -10.76
N SER A 74 -1.76 -23.71 -11.46
CA SER A 74 -0.41 -23.90 -10.90
C SER A 74 0.13 -22.68 -10.15
N HIS A 75 -0.35 -21.49 -10.48
CA HIS A 75 0.04 -20.24 -9.85
C HIS A 75 -1.15 -19.27 -9.71
N PRO A 76 -1.09 -18.30 -8.77
CA PRO A 76 -2.09 -17.23 -8.70
C PRO A 76 -2.20 -16.49 -10.04
N ARG A 77 -3.42 -16.05 -10.39
CA ARG A 77 -3.63 -15.25 -11.62
C ARG A 77 -2.93 -13.90 -11.48
N GLU A 78 -2.28 -13.44 -12.55
CA GLU A 78 -1.62 -12.12 -12.58
C GLU A 78 -2.59 -10.96 -12.38
N LYS A 79 -3.83 -11.13 -12.86
CA LYS A 79 -4.87 -10.11 -12.83
C LYS A 79 -6.04 -10.62 -12.00
N ILE A 80 -6.50 -9.76 -11.10
CA ILE A 80 -7.75 -9.93 -10.35
C ILE A 80 -8.92 -9.81 -11.33
N SER A 81 -10.04 -10.48 -11.03
CA SER A 81 -11.28 -10.34 -11.80
C SER A 81 -11.68 -8.87 -11.94
N PRO A 82 -12.14 -8.41 -13.13
CA PRO A 82 -12.62 -7.04 -13.31
C PRO A 82 -13.86 -6.70 -12.47
N HIS A 83 -14.55 -7.71 -11.95
CA HIS A 83 -15.72 -7.55 -11.08
C HIS A 83 -15.40 -7.68 -9.60
N ALA A 84 -14.17 -8.06 -9.26
CA ALA A 84 -13.75 -8.13 -7.87
C ALA A 84 -13.25 -6.74 -7.44
N PRO A 85 -13.59 -6.28 -6.22
CA PRO A 85 -13.05 -5.04 -5.70
C PRO A 85 -11.52 -5.08 -5.69
N ALA A 86 -10.89 -4.09 -6.29
CA ALA A 86 -9.45 -3.93 -6.22
C ALA A 86 -9.11 -3.13 -4.95
N ILE A 87 -8.20 -3.68 -4.13
CA ILE A 87 -7.65 -2.97 -2.99
C ILE A 87 -6.27 -2.46 -3.40
N THR A 88 -6.15 -1.15 -3.54
CA THR A 88 -4.87 -0.48 -3.77
C THR A 88 -4.33 -0.03 -2.42
N THR A 89 -3.10 -0.42 -2.10
CA THR A 89 -2.44 -0.03 -0.86
C THR A 89 -1.29 0.91 -1.18
N ILE A 90 -1.26 2.07 -0.54
CA ILE A 90 -0.14 3.02 -0.62
C ILE A 90 0.35 3.35 0.78
N LYS A 91 1.59 3.82 0.87
CA LYS A 91 2.17 4.31 2.12
C LYS A 91 2.45 5.81 1.97
N ILE A 92 2.02 6.57 2.97
CA ILE A 92 2.20 8.02 3.07
C ILE A 92 2.96 8.35 4.36
N ASN A 93 3.40 9.60 4.48
CA ASN A 93 3.91 10.11 5.75
C ASN A 93 2.78 10.17 6.80
N PRO A 94 2.95 9.58 8.00
CA PRO A 94 1.97 9.64 9.08
C PRO A 94 1.51 11.06 9.46
N ASP A 95 2.39 12.06 9.32
CA ASP A 95 2.06 13.46 9.61
C ASP A 95 0.94 14.01 8.70
N LYS A 96 0.80 13.44 7.50
CA LYS A 96 -0.18 13.82 6.47
C LYS A 96 -1.54 13.12 6.61
N ILE A 97 -1.68 12.19 7.56
CA ILE A 97 -2.97 11.53 7.82
C ILE A 97 -4.05 12.57 8.15
N ARG A 98 -3.69 13.61 8.92
CA ARG A 98 -4.60 14.68 9.31
C ARG A 98 -5.12 15.47 8.11
N ASP A 99 -4.27 15.67 7.11
CA ASP A 99 -4.59 16.43 5.89
C ASP A 99 -5.59 15.65 5.02
N ILE A 100 -5.46 14.32 4.93
CA ILE A 100 -6.41 13.48 4.18
C ILE A 100 -7.75 13.35 4.90
N ILE A 101 -7.73 13.12 6.22
CA ILE A 101 -8.98 12.98 6.99
C ILE A 101 -9.72 14.32 6.98
N GLY A 102 -8.99 15.41 7.21
CA GLY A 102 -9.54 16.75 7.36
C GLY A 102 -10.40 16.92 8.62
N PRO A 103 -10.92 18.13 8.88
CA PRO A 103 -11.75 18.40 10.05
C PRO A 103 -12.98 17.47 10.11
N GLY A 104 -13.07 16.63 11.14
CA GLY A 104 -14.19 15.71 11.33
C GLY A 104 -14.35 14.62 10.25
N GLY A 105 -13.29 14.34 9.48
CA GLY A 105 -13.37 13.37 8.38
C GLY A 105 -14.02 13.90 7.11
N LYS A 106 -14.18 15.22 6.97
CA LYS A 106 -14.88 15.82 5.83
C LYS A 106 -14.18 15.54 4.50
N ILE A 107 -12.84 15.63 4.45
CA ILE A 107 -12.06 15.50 3.21
C ILE A 107 -12.11 14.04 2.74
N ILE A 108 -11.76 13.09 3.60
CA ILE A 108 -11.80 11.66 3.27
C ILE A 108 -13.21 11.18 2.89
N ARG A 109 -14.28 11.74 3.47
CA ARG A 109 -15.66 11.45 3.06
C ARG A 109 -16.00 12.03 1.70
N SER A 110 -15.51 13.24 1.38
CA SER A 110 -15.67 13.84 0.05
C SER A 110 -15.02 12.96 -1.01
N ILE A 111 -13.75 12.57 -0.80
CA ILE A 111 -13.01 11.70 -1.73
C ILE A 111 -13.76 10.39 -1.93
N GLN A 112 -14.18 9.71 -0.86
CA GLN A 112 -14.93 8.45 -0.95
C GLN A 112 -16.25 8.61 -1.71
N SER A 113 -16.97 9.71 -1.48
CA SER A 113 -18.24 9.99 -2.15
C SER A 113 -18.07 10.34 -3.64
N GLU A 114 -17.04 11.11 -3.98
CA GLU A 114 -16.77 11.56 -5.35
C GLU A 114 -16.23 10.42 -6.23
N THR A 115 -15.45 9.52 -5.63
CA THR A 115 -14.79 8.42 -6.33
C THR A 115 -15.50 7.08 -6.15
N ASN A 116 -16.60 7.03 -5.38
CA ASN A 116 -17.29 5.78 -5.05
C ASN A 116 -16.34 4.68 -4.51
N THR A 117 -15.36 5.09 -3.69
CA THR A 117 -14.37 4.20 -3.08
C THR A 117 -14.57 4.12 -1.57
N ARG A 118 -13.99 3.09 -0.97
CA ARG A 118 -13.82 2.99 0.49
C ARG A 118 -12.35 3.15 0.83
N ILE A 119 -12.05 4.14 1.68
CA ILE A 119 -10.68 4.49 2.04
C ILE A 119 -10.50 4.22 3.53
N GLU A 120 -9.53 3.39 3.86
CA GLU A 120 -9.12 3.08 5.24
C GLU A 120 -7.67 3.51 5.42
N ILE A 121 -7.39 4.23 6.50
CA ILE A 121 -6.06 4.75 6.82
C ILE A 121 -5.70 4.22 8.20
N ASP A 122 -4.51 3.64 8.33
CA ASP A 122 -3.97 3.26 9.64
C ASP A 122 -2.99 4.30 10.19
N ASP A 123 -2.70 4.20 11.48
CA ASP A 123 -1.80 5.13 12.20
C ASP A 123 -0.34 5.03 11.73
N SER A 124 0.00 4.02 10.93
CA SER A 124 1.34 3.85 10.35
C SER A 124 1.51 4.56 8.99
N GLY A 125 0.44 5.20 8.50
CA GLY A 125 0.40 5.86 7.20
C GLY A 125 0.15 4.90 6.04
N VAL A 126 -0.38 3.70 6.28
CA VAL A 126 -0.84 2.84 5.19
C VAL A 126 -2.29 3.19 4.86
N VAL A 127 -2.52 3.56 3.60
CA VAL A 127 -3.84 3.88 3.05
C VAL A 127 -4.27 2.75 2.13
N LYS A 128 -5.43 2.16 2.42
CA LYS A 128 -6.09 1.13 1.62
C LYS A 128 -7.30 1.74 0.93
N ILE A 129 -7.29 1.70 -0.40
CA ILE A 129 -8.35 2.20 -1.26
C ILE A 129 -9.03 0.98 -1.89
N ALA A 130 -10.23 0.66 -1.45
CA ALA A 130 -11.07 -0.36 -2.05
C ALA A 130 -12.01 0.28 -3.08
N ALA A 131 -11.94 -0.18 -4.33
CA ALA A 131 -12.74 0.32 -5.44
C ALA A 131 -13.35 -0.83 -6.25
N MET A 132 -14.58 -0.63 -6.75
CA MET A 132 -15.25 -1.61 -7.62
C MET A 132 -14.77 -1.49 -9.08
N SER A 133 -14.31 -0.30 -9.48
CA SER A 133 -13.71 -0.05 -10.78
C SER A 133 -12.25 0.39 -10.62
N LYS A 134 -11.44 0.17 -11.66
CA LYS A 134 -10.05 0.59 -11.65
C LYS A 134 -9.93 2.11 -11.76
N GLU A 135 -10.84 2.71 -12.49
CA GLU A 135 -10.93 4.14 -12.75
C GLU A 135 -11.20 4.92 -11.46
N ASP A 136 -12.17 4.46 -10.67
CA ASP A 136 -12.51 5.02 -9.36
C ASP A 136 -11.33 4.92 -8.38
N GLY A 137 -10.68 3.76 -8.35
CA GLY A 137 -9.50 3.53 -7.52
C GLY A 137 -8.33 4.44 -7.91
N GLN A 138 -8.11 4.66 -9.21
CA GLN A 138 -7.08 5.57 -9.71
C GLN A 138 -7.41 7.04 -9.43
N ALA A 139 -8.68 7.44 -9.53
CA ALA A 139 -9.11 8.78 -9.20
C ALA A 139 -8.91 9.08 -7.70
N ALA A 140 -9.30 8.15 -6.82
CA ALA A 140 -9.08 8.27 -5.38
C ALA A 140 -7.58 8.32 -5.04
N LEU A 141 -6.79 7.46 -5.69
CA LEU A 141 -5.34 7.45 -5.55
C LEU A 141 -4.74 8.81 -5.93
N ALA A 142 -5.13 9.38 -7.08
CA ALA A 142 -4.62 10.67 -7.54
C ALA A 142 -4.95 11.80 -6.56
N LEU A 143 -6.19 11.83 -6.02
CA LEU A 143 -6.59 12.81 -5.03
C LEU A 143 -5.77 12.70 -3.74
N ILE A 144 -5.56 11.48 -3.23
CA ILE A 144 -4.75 11.24 -2.03
C ILE A 144 -3.28 11.60 -2.29
N SER A 145 -2.72 11.19 -3.42
CA SER A 145 -1.35 11.53 -3.80
C SER A 145 -1.14 13.04 -3.92
N ASN A 146 -2.10 13.79 -4.45
CA ASN A 146 -2.01 15.25 -4.51
C ASN A 146 -2.03 15.93 -3.14
N ILE A 147 -2.80 15.40 -2.18
CA ILE A 147 -2.85 15.92 -0.80
C ILE A 147 -1.57 15.56 -0.03
N THR A 148 -1.01 14.39 -0.31
CA THR A 148 0.16 13.85 0.40
C THR A 148 1.48 14.09 -0.31
N MET A 149 1.46 14.82 -1.41
CA MET A 149 2.65 15.11 -2.19
C MET A 149 3.64 15.88 -1.30
N GLU A 150 4.85 15.34 -1.17
CA GLU A 150 5.92 16.00 -0.45
C GLU A 150 6.83 16.72 -1.45
N PRO A 151 7.28 17.94 -1.12
CA PRO A 151 8.32 18.59 -1.90
C PRO A 151 9.60 17.78 -1.77
N GLU A 152 10.20 17.42 -2.90
CA GLU A 152 11.48 16.73 -2.94
C GLU A 152 12.62 17.73 -3.07
N ILE A 153 13.69 17.56 -2.29
CA ILE A 153 14.89 18.39 -2.42
C ILE A 153 15.48 18.19 -3.81
N GLY A 154 15.68 19.30 -4.52
CA GLY A 154 16.20 19.31 -5.88
C GLY A 154 15.13 19.24 -6.97
N ALA A 155 13.87 18.96 -6.64
CA ALA A 155 12.79 19.01 -7.62
C ALA A 155 12.45 20.47 -7.99
N ILE A 156 12.06 20.66 -9.26
CA ILE A 156 11.61 21.95 -9.80
C ILE A 156 10.08 21.92 -9.87
N TYR A 157 9.45 22.90 -9.24
CA TYR A 157 8.01 23.09 -9.25
C TYR A 157 7.64 24.39 -9.96
N GLU A 158 6.52 24.41 -10.67
CA GLU A 158 5.85 25.65 -11.08
C GLU A 158 4.94 26.09 -9.95
N GLY A 159 5.22 27.25 -9.36
CA GLY A 159 4.47 27.76 -8.22
C GLY A 159 4.04 29.21 -8.41
N THR A 160 2.93 29.57 -7.76
CA THR A 160 2.35 30.91 -7.84
C THR A 160 2.83 31.75 -6.66
N VAL A 161 3.27 32.98 -6.92
CA VAL A 161 3.66 33.92 -5.87
C VAL A 161 2.43 34.36 -5.09
N VAL A 162 2.33 33.94 -3.84
CA VAL A 162 1.18 34.25 -2.96
C VAL A 162 1.38 35.59 -2.26
N LYS A 163 2.62 35.89 -1.85
CA LYS A 163 2.92 37.09 -1.07
C LYS A 163 4.36 37.55 -1.25
N ILE A 164 4.56 38.86 -1.37
CA ILE A 164 5.90 39.46 -1.43
C ILE A 164 6.24 40.16 -0.11
N MET A 165 7.49 39.99 0.32
CA MET A 165 8.09 40.67 1.47
C MET A 165 9.42 41.33 1.06
N ASP A 166 9.96 42.22 1.89
CA ASP A 166 11.21 42.93 1.58
C ASP A 166 12.42 42.01 1.42
N PHE A 167 12.41 40.84 2.07
CA PHE A 167 13.52 39.88 2.07
C PHE A 167 13.29 38.67 1.15
N GLY A 168 12.12 38.54 0.52
CA GLY A 168 11.80 37.39 -0.33
C GLY A 168 10.35 37.31 -0.78
N ALA A 169 10.03 36.26 -1.54
CA ALA A 169 8.69 35.95 -2.02
C ALA A 169 8.24 34.58 -1.52
N PHE A 170 6.99 34.49 -1.08
CA PHE A 170 6.32 33.22 -0.77
C PHE A 170 5.67 32.68 -2.03
N VAL A 171 6.05 31.46 -2.40
CA VAL A 171 5.60 30.78 -3.61
C VAL A 171 4.90 29.49 -3.20
N GLN A 172 3.64 29.35 -3.59
CA GLN A 172 2.89 28.13 -3.40
C GLN A 172 3.24 27.13 -4.48
N ILE A 173 3.87 26.02 -4.07
CA ILE A 173 4.33 24.96 -4.98
C ILE A 173 3.34 23.80 -5.05
N MET A 174 2.55 23.60 -3.99
CA MET A 174 1.49 22.60 -3.89
C MET A 174 0.35 23.15 -3.03
N PRO A 175 -0.88 22.64 -3.14
CA PRO A 175 -1.99 23.07 -2.30
C PRO A 175 -1.63 23.00 -0.80
N GLY A 176 -1.65 24.15 -0.12
CA GLY A 176 -1.32 24.24 1.31
C GLY A 176 0.18 24.16 1.65
N THR A 177 1.07 24.12 0.65
CA THR A 177 2.53 24.09 0.84
C THR A 177 3.18 25.30 0.18
N ASP A 178 3.65 26.22 1.02
CA ASP A 178 4.32 27.45 0.61
C ASP A 178 5.82 27.36 0.91
N GLY A 179 6.65 27.81 -0.03
CA GLY A 179 8.09 27.94 0.17
C GLY A 179 8.56 29.39 0.04
N LEU A 180 9.68 29.70 0.69
CA LEU A 180 10.28 31.03 0.65
C LEU A 180 11.42 31.07 -0.36
N VAL A 181 11.31 31.96 -1.34
CA VAL A 181 12.44 32.36 -2.20
C VAL A 181 13.07 33.62 -1.60
N HIS A 182 14.30 33.51 -1.11
CA HIS A 182 15.03 34.67 -0.59
C HIS A 182 15.43 35.62 -1.73
N ILE A 183 15.55 36.93 -1.46
CA ILE A 183 15.91 37.95 -2.47
C ILE A 183 17.20 37.62 -3.25
N SER A 184 18.17 36.98 -2.60
CA SER A 184 19.43 36.54 -3.26
C SER A 184 19.28 35.32 -4.17
N GLN A 185 18.15 34.61 -4.09
CA GLN A 185 17.84 33.40 -4.85
C GLN A 185 16.75 33.64 -5.92
N LEU A 186 16.34 34.91 -6.11
CA LEU A 186 15.34 35.32 -7.09
C LEU A 186 15.92 35.55 -8.49
N SER A 187 17.20 35.92 -8.63
CA SER A 187 17.81 36.14 -9.94
C SER A 187 19.33 35.99 -9.93
N ASN A 188 19.94 35.90 -11.11
CA ASN A 188 21.39 35.80 -11.32
C ASN A 188 22.14 37.11 -11.08
N HIS A 189 21.44 38.24 -11.07
CA HIS A 189 21.99 39.57 -10.80
C HIS A 189 21.56 40.10 -9.42
N ARG A 190 22.25 41.13 -8.92
CA ARG A 190 21.94 41.71 -7.61
C ARG A 190 20.61 42.47 -7.68
N VAL A 191 19.60 41.95 -6.99
CA VAL A 191 18.26 42.54 -6.91
C VAL A 191 18.14 43.37 -5.63
N THR A 192 17.72 44.63 -5.77
CA THR A 192 17.48 45.53 -4.63
C THR A 192 16.08 45.42 -4.05
N ARG A 193 15.06 45.09 -4.85
CA ARG A 193 13.68 44.88 -4.39
C ARG A 193 13.06 43.67 -5.07
N VAL A 194 12.37 42.85 -4.29
CA VAL A 194 11.69 41.64 -4.80
C VAL A 194 10.62 41.98 -5.86
N SER A 195 9.91 43.09 -5.66
CA SER A 195 8.88 43.59 -6.57
C SER A 195 9.38 43.98 -7.96
N ASP A 196 10.69 44.14 -8.14
CA ASP A 196 11.28 44.42 -9.46
C ASP A 196 11.40 43.14 -10.31
N VAL A 197 11.31 41.95 -9.70
CA VAL A 197 11.51 40.66 -10.38
C VAL A 197 10.23 39.83 -10.45
N VAL A 198 9.40 39.86 -9.40
CA VAL A 198 8.16 39.07 -9.32
C VAL A 198 7.02 39.91 -8.76
N LYS A 199 5.80 39.61 -9.19
CA LYS A 199 4.55 40.17 -8.66
C LYS A 199 3.71 39.10 -7.99
N GLU A 200 2.83 39.52 -7.08
CA GLU A 200 1.83 38.62 -6.51
C GLU A 200 0.91 38.11 -7.62
N GLY A 201 0.70 36.79 -7.67
CA GLY A 201 -0.02 36.09 -8.72
C GLY A 201 0.84 35.58 -9.88
N ASP A 202 2.12 35.94 -9.96
CA ASP A 202 2.99 35.44 -11.02
C ASP A 202 3.32 33.95 -10.82
N VAL A 203 3.36 33.19 -11.91
CA VAL A 203 3.79 31.78 -11.91
C VAL A 203 5.26 31.71 -12.25
N ILE A 204 6.07 31.17 -11.34
CA ILE A 204 7.52 31.02 -11.50
C ILE A 204 7.99 29.59 -11.24
N LYS A 205 9.04 29.17 -11.94
CA LYS A 205 9.70 27.87 -11.70
C LYS A 205 10.68 27.99 -10.55
N VAL A 206 10.58 27.14 -9.55
CA VAL A 206 11.40 27.20 -8.34
C VAL A 206 11.92 25.82 -7.98
N LYS A 207 13.21 25.74 -7.64
CA LYS A 207 13.85 24.52 -7.18
C LYS A 207 13.86 24.47 -5.65
N VAL A 208 13.53 23.32 -5.07
CA VAL A 208 13.65 23.09 -3.63
C VAL A 208 15.12 22.90 -3.28
N LEU A 209 15.68 23.81 -2.47
CA LEU A 209 17.07 23.71 -2.01
C LEU A 209 17.19 22.92 -0.71
N GLU A 210 16.28 23.19 0.22
CA GLU A 210 16.37 22.66 1.58
C GLU A 210 14.97 22.62 2.20
N ILE A 211 14.70 21.58 2.98
CA ILE A 211 13.49 21.45 3.79
C ILE A 211 13.95 21.40 5.24
N SER A 212 13.66 22.45 6.00
CA SER A 212 13.99 22.51 7.42
C SER A 212 13.08 21.56 8.22
N LYS A 213 13.57 21.09 9.37
CA LYS A 213 12.79 20.22 10.30
C LYS A 213 11.46 20.84 10.75
N ASP A 214 11.37 22.16 10.72
CA ASP A 214 10.16 22.92 11.09
C ASP A 214 9.14 23.01 9.93
N GLY A 215 9.36 22.30 8.82
CA GLY A 215 8.50 22.32 7.63
C GLY A 215 8.71 23.53 6.71
N LYS A 216 9.69 24.40 7.00
CA LYS A 216 10.02 25.55 6.14
C LYS A 216 10.79 25.10 4.90
N ILE A 217 10.29 25.44 3.73
CA ILE A 217 10.89 25.07 2.45
C ILE A 217 11.63 26.27 1.86
N ARG A 218 12.91 26.09 1.57
CA ARG A 218 13.74 27.10 0.90
C ARG A 218 13.76 26.83 -0.59
N LEU A 219 13.32 27.81 -1.35
CA LEU A 219 13.20 27.74 -2.79
C LEU A 219 14.23 28.65 -3.46
N SER A 220 14.62 28.30 -4.69
CA SER A 220 15.47 29.14 -5.54
C SER A 220 14.97 29.16 -6.97
N HIS A 221 14.74 30.37 -7.48
CA HIS A 221 14.50 30.60 -8.90
C HIS A 221 15.84 30.65 -9.67
N LYS A 222 16.88 31.18 -9.02
CA LYS A 222 18.24 31.28 -9.54
C LYS A 222 18.80 29.93 -9.99
N ALA A 223 18.64 28.90 -9.15
CA ALA A 223 19.13 27.55 -9.47
C ALA A 223 18.49 26.96 -10.74
N VAL A 224 17.22 27.29 -11.02
CA VAL A 224 16.54 26.90 -12.27
C VAL A 224 17.12 27.64 -13.47
N LEU A 225 17.41 28.94 -13.32
CA LEU A 225 18.01 29.76 -14.37
C LEU A 225 19.47 29.37 -14.68
N GLU A 226 20.21 28.87 -13.69
CA GLU A 226 21.55 28.34 -13.87
C GLU A 226 21.53 27.00 -14.60
N GLU A 227 20.63 26.07 -14.24
CA GLU A 227 20.47 24.79 -14.94
C GLU A 227 19.98 24.95 -16.39
N ALA A 228 19.12 25.94 -16.66
CA ALA A 228 18.70 26.26 -18.02
C ALA A 228 19.82 26.87 -18.90
N ASN A 229 20.91 27.35 -18.29
CA ASN A 229 22.06 27.95 -18.99
C ASN A 229 23.28 27.02 -19.10
N VAL A 230 23.17 25.75 -18.68
CA VAL A 230 24.21 24.75 -18.95
C VAL A 230 23.99 24.20 -20.37
N PRO A 231 24.91 24.43 -21.32
CA PRO A 231 24.83 23.77 -22.63
C PRO A 231 25.03 22.27 -22.43
N ALA A 232 24.18 21.47 -23.09
CA ALA A 232 24.30 20.02 -23.15
C ALA A 232 25.63 19.56 -23.78
#